data_AF-A0A9E1S646-F1
#
_entry.id   AF-A0A9E1S646-F1
#
_cell.length_a   1.000
_cell.length_b   1.000
_cell.length_c   1.000
_cell.angle_alpha   90.00
_cell.angle_beta   90.00
_cell.angle_gamma   90.00
#
_symmetry.space_group_name_H-M   'P 1'
#
loop_
_entity.id
_entity.type
_entity.pdbx_description
1 polymer ?
#
loop_
_entity_poly.entity_id
_entity_poly.type
_entity_poly.pdbx_seq_one_letter_code
_entity_poly.pdbx_strand_id
1 'polypeptide(L)'
;MSQITGVIQQLKESGANPNLELGGIAMTMYDNRTRLSYEVWQEVNEHYPDEIFRTAIPRTVRLSEAPSFGKTIFQYDSNGVGAKAYLALAKEVRQRFFS
;
A
#
# COMPACT_ATOMS: atom_id res chain seq x y z
N MET A 1 -6.31 6.20 -12.77
CA MET A 1 -5.41 5.41 -13.63
C MET A 1 -4.22 6.19 -14.20
N SER A 2 -4.43 7.33 -14.89
CA SER A 2 -3.34 8.13 -15.50
C SER A 2 -2.24 8.63 -14.54
N GLN A 3 -2.50 8.74 -13.24
CA GLN A 3 -1.56 9.36 -12.30
C GLN A 3 -0.39 8.44 -11.91
N ILE A 4 -0.61 7.14 -11.70
CA ILE A 4 0.45 6.21 -11.24
C ILE A 4 1.49 6.03 -12.34
N THR A 5 1.05 5.69 -13.55
CA THR A 5 1.95 5.50 -14.70
C THR A 5 2.52 6.82 -15.19
N GLY A 6 1.73 7.91 -15.13
CA GLY A 6 2.16 9.24 -15.55
C GLY A 6 3.37 9.74 -14.79
N VAL A 7 3.38 9.63 -13.45
CA VAL A 7 4.51 10.07 -12.63
C VAL A 7 5.76 9.22 -12.87
N ILE A 8 5.60 7.89 -13.00
CA ILE A 8 6.73 6.99 -13.29
C ILE A 8 7.35 7.36 -14.65
N GLN A 9 6.52 7.56 -15.68
CA GLN A 9 6.99 7.90 -17.01
C GLN A 9 7.69 9.27 -17.04
N GLN A 10 7.13 10.27 -16.37
CA GLN A 10 7.77 11.59 -16.23
C GLN A 10 9.16 11.50 -15.57
N LEU A 11 9.30 10.69 -14.52
CA LEU A 11 10.59 10.50 -13.85
C LEU A 11 11.60 9.77 -14.75
N LYS A 12 11.17 8.79 -15.55
CA LYS A 12 12.02 8.14 -16.56
C LYS A 12 12.50 9.13 -17.62
N GLU A 13 11.57 9.88 -18.20
CA GLU A 13 11.83 10.84 -19.28
C GLU A 13 12.70 12.01 -18.82
N SER A 14 12.63 12.38 -17.53
CA SER A 14 13.49 13.41 -16.94
C SER A 14 14.97 12.98 -16.83
N GLY A 15 15.27 11.69 -17.01
CA GLY A 15 16.61 11.12 -16.82
C GLY A 15 17.01 10.90 -15.35
N ALA A 16 16.12 11.16 -14.38
CA ALA A 16 16.40 10.99 -12.96
C ALA A 16 16.69 9.53 -12.57
N ASN A 17 15.91 8.59 -13.12
CA ASN A 17 16.17 7.16 -13.01
C ASN A 17 15.51 6.40 -14.18
N PRO A 18 16.26 6.08 -15.25
CA PRO A 18 15.70 5.37 -16.40
C PRO A 18 15.24 3.94 -16.07
N ASN A 19 15.77 3.35 -15.00
CA ASN A 19 15.48 1.99 -14.57
C ASN A 19 14.33 1.94 -13.55
N LEU A 20 13.60 3.04 -13.33
CA LEU A 20 12.48 3.07 -12.38
C LEU A 20 11.37 2.12 -12.83
N GLU A 21 10.86 1.26 -11.96
CA GLU A 21 9.73 0.39 -12.30
C GLU A 21 8.67 0.42 -11.21
N LEU A 22 7.44 0.07 -11.58
CA LEU A 22 6.36 -0.10 -10.61
C LEU A 22 6.60 -1.40 -9.85
N GLY A 23 7.16 -1.31 -8.65
CA GLY A 23 7.42 -2.51 -7.84
C GLY A 23 6.18 -3.11 -7.18
N GLY A 24 5.17 -2.29 -6.86
CA GLY A 24 3.93 -2.77 -6.28
C GLY A 24 2.97 -1.68 -5.84
N ILE A 25 1.70 -2.05 -5.68
CA ILE A 25 0.61 -1.16 -5.27
C ILE A 25 0.03 -1.66 -3.94
N ALA A 26 0.14 -0.85 -2.89
CA ALA A 26 -0.45 -1.15 -1.59
C ALA A 26 -1.74 -0.35 -1.38
N MET A 27 -2.84 -1.06 -1.13
CA MET A 27 -4.10 -0.41 -0.78
C MET A 27 -4.06 0.06 0.68
N THR A 28 -4.27 1.35 0.91
CA THR A 28 -4.26 1.94 2.27
C THR A 28 -5.56 2.62 2.62
N MET A 29 -5.78 2.81 3.92
CA MET A 29 -7.01 3.36 4.47
C MET A 29 -8.28 2.62 4.00
N TYR A 30 -8.14 1.33 3.65
CA TYR A 30 -9.20 0.53 3.08
C TYR A 30 -10.36 0.40 4.08
N ASP A 31 -11.58 0.67 3.62
CA ASP A 31 -12.80 0.53 4.41
C ASP A 31 -13.73 -0.47 3.72
N ASN A 32 -13.75 -1.70 4.25
CA ASN A 32 -14.55 -2.82 3.73
C ASN A 32 -16.06 -2.58 3.81
N ARG A 33 -16.52 -1.54 4.52
CA ARG A 33 -17.94 -1.16 4.59
C ARG A 33 -18.36 -0.30 3.41
N THR A 34 -17.41 0.23 2.65
CA THR A 34 -17.68 1.16 1.56
C THR A 34 -17.56 0.46 0.21
N ARG A 35 -18.61 0.58 -0.61
CA ARG A 35 -18.61 0.09 -1.99
C ARG A 35 -17.47 0.70 -2.82
N LEU A 36 -17.18 1.99 -2.59
CA LEU A 36 -16.09 2.69 -3.28
C LEU A 36 -14.73 2.04 -3.03
N SER A 37 -14.40 1.63 -1.79
CA SER A 37 -13.12 0.96 -1.52
C SER A 37 -12.99 -0.35 -2.30
N TYR A 38 -14.09 -1.09 -2.42
CA TYR A 38 -14.15 -2.32 -3.19
C TYR A 38 -14.01 -2.07 -4.70
N GLU A 39 -14.75 -1.11 -5.26
CA GLU A 39 -14.67 -0.75 -6.68
C GLU A 39 -13.26 -0.30 -7.08
N VAL A 40 -12.60 0.52 -6.24
CA VAL A 40 -11.20 0.93 -6.47
C VAL A 40 -10.25 -0.28 -6.39
N TRP A 41 -10.45 -1.18 -5.42
CA TRP A 41 -9.64 -2.40 -5.35
C TRP A 41 -9.80 -3.27 -6.60
N GLN A 42 -11.02 -3.45 -7.09
CA GLN A 42 -11.30 -4.21 -8.31
C GLN A 42 -10.61 -3.58 -9.51
N GLU A 43 -10.77 -2.26 -9.71
CA GLU A 43 -10.14 -1.55 -10.83
C GLU A 43 -8.61 -1.71 -10.80
N VAL A 44 -7.98 -1.53 -9.63
CA VAL A 44 -6.52 -1.72 -9.51
C VAL A 44 -6.13 -3.17 -9.76
N ASN A 45 -6.88 -4.14 -9.23
CA ASN A 45 -6.57 -5.57 -9.40
C ASN A 45 -6.75 -6.04 -10.85
N GLU A 46 -7.71 -5.49 -11.60
CA GLU A 46 -7.91 -5.80 -13.01
C GLU A 46 -6.79 -5.26 -13.90
N HIS A 47 -6.23 -4.10 -13.56
CA HIS A 47 -5.20 -3.45 -14.38
C HIS A 47 -3.76 -3.79 -13.96
N TYR A 48 -3.55 -4.11 -12.68
CA TYR A 48 -2.23 -4.37 -12.08
C TYR A 48 -2.27 -5.64 -11.20
N PRO A 49 -2.69 -6.80 -11.75
CA PRO A 49 -2.86 -8.01 -10.97
C PRO A 49 -1.55 -8.52 -10.34
N ASP A 50 -0.41 -8.23 -10.98
CA ASP A 50 0.90 -8.70 -10.52
C ASP A 50 1.56 -7.72 -9.55
N GLU A 51 1.26 -6.42 -9.68
CA GLU A 51 1.84 -5.37 -8.85
C GLU A 51 1.01 -5.10 -7.59
N ILE A 52 -0.30 -5.34 -7.59
CA ILE A 52 -1.11 -5.15 -6.37
C ILE A 52 -0.67 -6.13 -5.26
N PHE A 53 -0.53 -5.61 -4.05
CA PHE A 53 -0.35 -6.43 -2.85
C PHE A 53 -1.70 -7.00 -2.41
N ARG A 54 -1.70 -8.24 -1.92
CA ARG A 54 -2.93 -8.89 -1.45
C ARG A 54 -3.39 -8.28 -0.13
N THR A 55 -2.43 -7.83 0.69
CA THR A 55 -2.71 -7.17 1.96
C THR A 55 -3.15 -5.72 1.76
N ALA A 56 -4.37 -5.41 2.21
CA ALA A 56 -4.85 -4.03 2.36
C ALA A 56 -4.60 -3.51 3.78
N ILE A 57 -4.18 -2.26 3.91
CA ILE A 57 -4.02 -1.58 5.21
C ILE A 57 -5.36 -0.91 5.58
N PRO A 58 -6.06 -1.40 6.61
CA PRO A 58 -7.38 -0.89 6.95
C PRO A 58 -7.27 0.47 7.66
N ARG A 59 -8.31 1.27 7.52
CA ARG A 59 -8.49 2.46 8.37
C ARG A 59 -8.88 2.03 9.78
N THR A 60 -8.06 2.36 10.77
CA THR A 60 -8.39 2.13 12.19
C THR A 60 -8.10 3.38 13.01
N VAL A 61 -8.84 3.56 14.12
CA VAL A 61 -8.64 4.68 15.05
C VAL A 61 -7.21 4.63 15.61
N ARG A 62 -6.78 3.47 16.12
CA ARG A 62 -5.44 3.30 16.70
C ARG A 62 -4.30 3.53 15.71
N LEU A 63 -4.47 3.13 14.45
CA LEU A 63 -3.48 3.43 13.40
C LEU A 63 -3.39 4.94 13.09
N SER A 64 -4.53 5.64 13.14
CA SER A 64 -4.57 7.09 12.93
C SER A 64 -4.00 7.87 14.13
N GLU A 65 -4.11 7.34 15.34
CA GLU A 65 -3.60 7.96 16.56
C GLU A 65 -2.10 7.77 16.77
N ALA A 66 -1.54 6.62 16.37
CA ALA A 66 -0.14 6.28 16.65
C ALA A 66 0.89 7.39 16.29
N PRO A 67 0.78 8.08 15.13
CA PRO A 67 1.66 9.22 14.80
C PRO A 67 1.62 10.36 15.82
N SER A 68 0.45 10.70 16.35
CA SER A 68 0.27 11.76 17.35
C SER A 68 0.97 11.46 18.68
N PHE A 69 1.22 10.17 18.97
CA PHE A 69 1.99 9.72 20.13
C PHE A 69 3.48 9.49 19.81
N GLY A 70 3.94 9.80 18.59
CA GLY A 70 5.32 9.56 18.16
C GLY A 70 5.69 8.07 18.14
N LYS A 71 4.71 7.19 18.00
CA LYS A 71 4.89 5.73 18.03
C LYS A 71 4.53 5.11 16.69
N THR A 72 5.26 4.07 16.29
CA THR A 72 4.81 3.20 15.21
C THR A 72 3.56 2.43 15.63
N ILE A 73 2.80 1.89 14.68
CA ILE A 73 1.63 1.06 15.02
C ILE A 73 2.04 -0.17 15.85
N PHE A 74 3.25 -0.70 15.65
CA PHE A 74 3.77 -1.83 16.43
C PHE A 74 4.04 -1.46 17.88
N GLN A 75 4.40 -0.21 18.17
CA GLN A 75 4.64 0.28 19.53
C GLN A 75 3.35 0.78 20.20
N TYR A 76 2.39 1.28 19.43
CA TYR A 76 1.14 1.83 19.95
C TYR A 76 0.07 0.76 20.18
N ASP A 77 -0.08 -0.18 19.25
CA ASP A 77 -1.05 -1.27 19.29
C ASP A 77 -0.54 -2.51 18.54
N SER A 78 0.44 -3.20 19.15
CA SER A 78 1.15 -4.34 18.54
C SER A 78 0.25 -5.48 18.09
N ASN A 79 -0.89 -5.69 18.77
CA ASN A 79 -1.83 -6.78 18.51
C ASN A 79 -3.02 -6.35 17.64
N GLY A 80 -3.09 -5.06 17.30
CA GLY A 80 -4.14 -4.43 16.52
C GLY A 80 -4.21 -4.91 15.08
N VAL A 81 -5.37 -4.69 14.46
CA VAL A 81 -5.59 -5.01 13.04
C VAL A 81 -4.62 -4.24 12.14
N GLY A 82 -4.30 -2.99 12.48
CA GLY A 82 -3.31 -2.18 11.75
C GLY A 82 -1.91 -2.78 11.81
N ALA A 83 -1.42 -3.16 12.99
CA ALA A 83 -0.11 -3.80 13.15
C ALA A 83 -0.02 -5.13 12.40
N LYS A 84 -1.06 -5.96 12.50
CA LYS A 84 -1.14 -7.24 11.77
C LYS A 84 -1.12 -7.03 10.25
N ALA A 85 -1.85 -6.04 9.74
CA ALA A 85 -1.86 -5.71 8.31
C ALA A 85 -0.48 -5.23 7.83
N TYR A 86 0.18 -4.33 8.56
CA TYR A 86 1.54 -3.91 8.19
C TYR A 86 2.55 -5.07 8.25
N LEU A 87 2.43 -5.98 9.21
CA LEU A 87 3.28 -7.16 9.26
C LEU A 87 3.06 -8.11 8.07
N ALA A 88 1.80 -8.29 7.64
CA ALA A 88 1.47 -9.08 6.46
C ALA A 88 2.01 -8.44 5.18
N LEU A 89 1.81 -7.12 5.00
CA LEU A 89 2.38 -6.38 3.87
C LEU A 89 3.90 -6.45 3.85
N ALA A 90 4.57 -6.31 5.01
CA ALA A 90 6.02 -6.43 5.10
C ALA A 90 6.52 -7.81 4.65
N LYS A 91 5.76 -8.89 4.93
CA LYS A 91 6.09 -10.24 4.44
C LYS A 91 5.95 -10.33 2.93
N GLU A 92 4.89 -9.76 2.34
CA GLU A 92 4.71 -9.73 0.88
C GLU A 92 5.82 -8.93 0.18
N VAL A 93 6.16 -7.76 0.70
CA VAL A 93 7.27 -6.93 0.21
C VAL A 93 8.59 -7.71 0.26
N ARG A 94 8.87 -8.35 1.40
CA ARG A 94 10.07 -9.19 1.54
C ARG A 94 10.09 -10.33 0.51
N GLN A 95 8.95 -11.00 0.32
CA GLN A 95 8.82 -12.08 -0.63
C GLN A 95 9.04 -11.61 -2.08
N ARG A 96 8.58 -10.40 -2.43
CA ARG A 96 8.65 -9.89 -3.80
C ARG A 96 10.01 -9.32 -4.18
N PHE A 97 10.71 -8.67 -3.25
CA PHE A 97 11.94 -7.93 -3.58
C PHE A 97 13.24 -8.48 -2.98
N PHE A 98 13.15 -9.36 -1.99
CA PHE A 98 14.31 -9.82 -1.22
C PHE A 98 14.45 -11.35 -1.19
N SER A 99 13.63 -12.06 -1.96
CA SER A 99 13.65 -13.52 -2.10
C SER A 99 14.16 -13.88 -3.48
#